data_AF-A0A7E6EKC3-F1
#
_entry.id   AF-A0A7E6EKC3-F1
#
_cell.length_a   1.000
_cell.length_b   1.000
_cell.length_c   1.000
_cell.angle_alpha   90.00
_cell.angle_beta   90.00
_cell.angle_gamma   90.00
#
_symmetry.space_group_name_H-M   'P 1'
#
loop_
_entity.id
_entity.type
_entity.pdbx_description
1 polymer ?
#
loop_
_entity_poly.entity_id
_entity_poly.type
_entity_poly.pdbx_seq_one_letter_code
_entity_poly.pdbx_strand_id
1 'polypeptide(L)'
;MKNMNPLYCLMLVSLTLCAAGSHSIHKRSIARFREMVENLTGMHALKFNEYGRWCGLGGSGTPVDAIDRCCQKHDYCYESVTADQCDQPHKVYIAKYKWHFNNGRITCDDSRQCEQATCECDRKATMCFKEHLDEYDQGHQSFVGKLLHKFASG
;
A
#
# COMPACT_ATOMS: atom_id res chain seq x y z
N MET A 1 30.09 -35.31 7.41
CA MET A 1 29.14 -34.93 8.49
C MET A 1 29.92 -34.97 9.79
N LYS A 2 30.34 -33.80 10.31
CA LYS A 2 31.12 -33.71 11.56
C LYS A 2 30.19 -33.26 12.68
N ASN A 3 30.10 -34.09 13.71
CA ASN A 3 29.33 -33.89 14.95
C ASN A 3 29.77 -32.57 15.62
N MET A 4 28.84 -31.63 15.80
CA MET A 4 29.07 -30.39 16.55
C MET A 4 28.43 -30.52 17.94
N ASN A 5 29.22 -30.29 18.99
CA ASN A 5 28.85 -30.54 20.39
C ASN A 5 27.82 -29.50 20.89
N PRO A 6 26.74 -29.88 21.59
CA PRO A 6 25.62 -29.00 21.92
C PRO A 6 25.93 -27.88 22.93
N LEU A 7 27.08 -27.95 23.62
CA LEU A 7 27.57 -26.84 24.45
C LEU A 7 28.02 -25.61 23.65
N TYR A 8 28.37 -25.77 22.37
CA TYR A 8 28.74 -24.64 21.50
C TYR A 8 27.51 -23.78 21.10
N CYS A 9 26.29 -24.31 21.20
CA CYS A 9 25.07 -23.55 20.93
C CYS A 9 24.71 -22.54 22.04
N LEU A 10 25.16 -22.76 23.28
CA LEU A 10 24.72 -21.94 24.41
C LEU A 10 25.61 -20.72 24.67
N MET A 11 26.84 -20.68 24.15
CA MET A 11 27.77 -19.55 24.34
C MET A 11 27.69 -18.47 23.25
N LEU A 12 26.84 -18.63 22.23
CA LEU A 12 26.63 -17.63 21.17
C LEU A 12 25.42 -16.72 21.41
N VAL A 13 24.62 -16.97 22.45
CA VAL A 13 23.35 -16.25 22.69
C VAL A 13 23.55 -14.95 23.49
N SER A 14 24.75 -14.64 23.98
CA SER A 14 25.01 -13.48 24.86
C SER A 14 25.83 -12.34 24.24
N LEU A 15 26.12 -12.35 22.93
CA LEU A 15 26.90 -11.28 22.28
C LEU A 15 26.20 -10.54 21.11
N THR A 16 24.88 -10.51 21.07
CA THR A 16 24.13 -9.63 20.14
C THR A 16 23.16 -8.72 20.87
N LEU A 17 23.67 -7.96 21.82
CA LEU A 17 23.01 -6.76 22.34
C LEU A 17 23.85 -5.55 21.92
N CYS A 18 23.66 -5.09 20.68
CA CYS A 18 23.91 -3.73 20.18
C CYS A 18 23.80 -3.70 18.66
N ALA A 19 22.56 -3.59 18.18
CA ALA A 19 22.14 -2.70 17.10
C ALA A 19 20.67 -2.99 16.83
N ALA A 20 19.80 -2.57 17.75
CA ALA A 20 18.47 -2.13 17.33
C ALA A 20 18.67 -0.83 16.53
N GLY A 21 19.32 -0.92 15.36
CA GLY A 21 19.10 0.05 14.33
C GLY A 21 17.62 -0.06 14.03
N SER A 22 16.85 0.93 14.47
CA SER A 22 15.47 1.11 14.05
C SER A 22 15.44 1.05 12.53
N HIS A 23 15.22 -0.14 11.98
CA HIS A 23 14.79 -0.29 10.61
C HIS A 23 13.42 0.35 10.62
N SER A 24 13.36 1.63 10.21
CA SER A 24 12.11 2.25 9.81
C SER A 24 11.51 1.33 8.77
N ILE A 25 10.58 0.47 9.20
CA ILE A 25 9.76 -0.35 8.32
C ILE A 25 9.18 0.65 7.32
N HIS A 26 9.49 0.42 6.04
CA HIS A 26 9.33 1.39 4.96
C HIS A 26 7.87 1.86 4.80
N LYS A 27 7.51 3.00 5.39
CA LYS A 27 6.15 3.59 5.33
C LYS A 27 5.93 4.55 4.14
N ARG A 28 6.88 4.71 3.21
CA ARG A 28 6.88 5.90 2.33
C ARG A 28 5.96 5.82 1.09
N SER A 29 5.76 4.69 0.40
CA SER A 29 4.86 4.67 -0.79
C SER A 29 3.38 4.67 -0.39
N ILE A 30 3.01 3.81 0.57
CA ILE A 30 1.64 3.80 1.12
C ILE A 30 1.25 5.18 1.66
N ALA A 31 2.19 5.91 2.27
CA ALA A 31 1.95 7.28 2.69
C ALA A 31 1.67 8.23 1.50
N ARG A 32 2.36 8.09 0.36
CA ARG A 32 2.09 8.88 -0.84
C ARG A 32 0.72 8.57 -1.44
N PHE A 33 0.35 7.30 -1.50
CA PHE A 33 -0.97 6.91 -1.99
C PHE A 33 -2.07 7.45 -1.07
N ARG A 34 -1.88 7.33 0.25
CA ARG A 34 -2.76 7.91 1.27
C ARG A 34 -2.98 9.41 1.05
N GLU A 35 -1.89 10.17 0.95
CA GLU A 35 -1.95 11.62 0.72
C GLU A 35 -2.70 11.95 -0.57
N MET A 36 -2.48 11.17 -1.63
CA MET A 36 -3.13 11.36 -2.93
C MET A 36 -4.65 11.16 -2.83
N VAL A 37 -5.09 10.05 -2.21
CA VAL A 37 -6.51 9.75 -1.97
C VAL A 37 -7.17 10.86 -1.15
N GLU A 38 -6.56 11.26 -0.04
CA GLU A 38 -7.10 12.30 0.85
C GLU A 38 -7.22 13.65 0.12
N ASN A 39 -6.23 14.05 -0.66
CA ASN A 39 -6.25 15.32 -1.39
C ASN A 39 -7.34 15.38 -2.48
N LEU A 40 -7.53 14.30 -3.25
CA LEU A 40 -8.51 14.32 -4.35
C LEU A 40 -9.94 14.04 -3.86
N THR A 41 -10.11 13.07 -2.96
CA THR A 41 -11.43 12.60 -2.54
C THR A 41 -12.01 13.42 -1.39
N GLY A 42 -11.16 14.01 -0.55
CA GLY A 42 -11.55 14.59 0.74
C GLY A 42 -11.94 13.55 1.79
N MET A 43 -11.86 12.25 1.47
CA MET A 43 -12.13 11.16 2.40
C MET A 43 -10.84 10.68 3.03
N HIS A 44 -10.93 10.29 4.31
CA HIS A 44 -9.83 9.65 5.00
C HIS A 44 -9.49 8.32 4.31
N ALA A 45 -8.25 8.14 3.86
CA ALA A 45 -7.89 7.02 2.99
C ALA A 45 -8.10 5.64 3.65
N LEU A 46 -8.03 5.54 4.98
CA LEU A 46 -8.35 4.30 5.69
C LEU A 46 -9.78 3.79 5.46
N LYS A 47 -10.69 4.64 4.96
CA LYS A 47 -12.03 4.18 4.59
C LYS A 47 -12.03 3.17 3.44
N PHE A 48 -11.05 3.27 2.55
CA PHE A 48 -10.86 2.37 1.43
C PHE A 48 -9.97 1.17 1.78
N ASN A 49 -9.28 1.19 2.94
CA ASN A 49 -8.50 0.03 3.37
C ASN A 49 -9.42 -1.08 3.90
N GLU A 50 -9.10 -2.32 3.55
CA GLU A 50 -9.85 -3.50 3.95
C GLU A 50 -11.35 -3.38 3.60
N TYR A 51 -11.61 -2.88 2.39
CA TYR A 51 -12.93 -2.64 1.82
C TYR A 51 -13.21 -3.66 0.71
N GLY A 52 -14.39 -4.30 0.75
CA GLY A 52 -14.78 -5.27 -0.26
C GLY A 52 -13.89 -6.51 -0.24
N ARG A 53 -13.49 -6.98 -1.42
CA ARG A 53 -12.66 -8.18 -1.59
C ARG A 53 -11.25 -7.90 -2.09
N TRP A 54 -11.00 -6.70 -2.61
CA TRP A 54 -9.76 -6.32 -3.29
C TRP A 54 -9.05 -5.14 -2.64
N CYS A 55 -9.75 -4.23 -1.96
CA CYS A 55 -9.05 -3.13 -1.32
C CYS A 55 -8.35 -3.57 -0.02
N GLY A 56 -7.05 -3.86 -0.08
CA GLY A 56 -6.28 -4.31 1.07
C GLY A 56 -5.11 -5.20 0.67
N LEU A 57 -4.72 -6.13 1.54
CA LEU A 57 -3.71 -7.13 1.20
C LEU A 57 -4.33 -8.33 0.49
N GLY A 58 -3.84 -8.61 -0.71
CA GLY A 58 -4.35 -9.70 -1.56
C GLY A 58 -5.60 -9.28 -2.32
N GLY A 59 -6.41 -10.24 -2.74
CA GLY A 59 -7.65 -9.94 -3.45
C GLY A 59 -8.12 -11.14 -4.27
N SER A 60 -9.43 -11.41 -4.26
CA SER A 60 -9.98 -12.50 -5.08
C SER A 60 -11.49 -12.41 -5.26
N GLY A 61 -11.99 -13.08 -6.31
CA GLY A 61 -13.42 -13.16 -6.61
C GLY A 61 -14.00 -11.89 -7.23
N THR A 62 -15.32 -11.80 -7.26
CA THR A 62 -16.03 -10.70 -7.93
C THR A 62 -16.07 -9.46 -7.03
N PRO A 63 -15.66 -8.28 -7.53
CA PRO A 63 -15.78 -7.03 -6.78
C PRO A 63 -17.21 -6.78 -6.30
N VAL A 64 -17.36 -6.30 -5.07
CA VAL A 64 -18.68 -6.07 -4.45
C VAL A 64 -19.36 -4.80 -4.96
N ASP A 65 -18.58 -3.82 -5.42
CA ASP A 65 -19.04 -2.57 -6.03
C ASP A 65 -17.97 -1.96 -6.96
N ALA A 66 -18.18 -0.72 -7.42
CA ALA A 66 -17.24 -0.02 -8.28
C ALA A 66 -15.93 0.38 -7.57
N ILE A 67 -15.97 0.72 -6.28
CA ILE A 67 -14.76 1.04 -5.49
C ILE A 67 -13.88 -0.20 -5.36
N ASP A 68 -14.47 -1.35 -5.03
CA ASP A 68 -13.76 -2.62 -4.94
C ASP A 68 -13.15 -3.02 -6.30
N ARG A 69 -13.83 -2.67 -7.41
CA ARG A 69 -13.29 -2.85 -8.76
C ARG A 69 -12.12 -1.91 -9.06
N CYS A 70 -12.09 -0.69 -8.50
CA CYS A 70 -10.92 0.18 -8.59
C CYS A 70 -9.69 -0.48 -7.94
N CYS A 71 -9.88 -1.12 -6.78
CA CYS A 71 -8.82 -1.85 -6.09
C CYS A 71 -8.34 -3.07 -6.86
N GLN A 72 -9.25 -3.84 -7.44
CA GLN A 72 -8.87 -4.95 -8.33
C GLN A 72 -7.97 -4.48 -9.49
N LYS A 73 -8.32 -3.36 -10.14
CA LYS A 73 -7.49 -2.77 -11.21
C LYS A 73 -6.14 -2.26 -10.68
N HIS A 74 -6.11 -1.75 -9.46
CA HIS A 74 -4.90 -1.28 -8.80
C HIS A 74 -3.94 -2.43 -8.52
N ASP A 75 -4.44 -3.56 -8.01
CA ASP A 75 -3.64 -4.76 -7.78
C ASP A 75 -3.01 -5.28 -9.09
N TYR A 76 -3.80 -5.39 -10.16
CA TYR A 76 -3.27 -5.77 -11.48
C TYR A 76 -2.24 -4.77 -12.02
N CYS A 77 -2.42 -3.47 -11.74
CA CYS A 77 -1.44 -2.46 -12.10
C CYS A 77 -0.13 -2.68 -11.34
N TYR A 78 -0.20 -2.95 -10.04
CA TYR A 78 0.96 -3.26 -9.21
C TYR A 78 1.68 -4.54 -9.63
N GLU A 79 0.94 -5.59 -10.02
CA GLU A 79 1.50 -6.83 -10.56
C GLU A 79 2.28 -6.58 -11.86
N SER A 80 1.68 -5.84 -12.81
CA SER A 80 2.36 -5.48 -14.06
C SER A 80 3.59 -4.61 -13.80
N VAL A 81 3.48 -3.61 -12.92
CA VAL A 81 4.60 -2.71 -12.62
C VAL A 81 5.75 -3.42 -11.92
N THR A 82 5.40 -4.36 -11.05
CA THR A 82 6.35 -5.25 -10.40
C THR A 82 7.11 -6.12 -11.40
N ALA A 83 6.44 -6.63 -12.43
CA ALA A 83 7.07 -7.48 -13.44
C ALA A 83 7.99 -6.71 -14.40
N ASP A 84 7.57 -5.50 -14.79
CA ASP A 84 8.15 -4.82 -15.95
C ASP A 84 9.07 -3.63 -15.62
N GLN A 85 8.76 -2.85 -14.57
CA GLN A 85 9.48 -1.59 -14.29
C GLN A 85 10.24 -1.58 -12.96
N CYS A 86 10.00 -2.56 -12.09
CA CYS A 86 10.60 -2.63 -10.77
C CYS A 86 11.50 -3.87 -10.61
N ASP A 87 12.76 -3.68 -10.21
CA ASP A 87 13.71 -4.81 -10.05
C ASP A 87 13.33 -5.83 -8.95
N GLN A 88 12.41 -5.47 -8.05
CA GLN A 88 12.01 -6.29 -6.91
C GLN A 88 10.52 -6.08 -6.60
N PRO A 89 9.74 -7.14 -6.30
CA PRO A 89 8.30 -7.05 -6.11
C PRO A 89 7.83 -6.07 -5.03
N HIS A 90 8.60 -5.95 -3.95
CA HIS A 90 8.19 -5.08 -2.86
C HIS A 90 8.37 -3.59 -3.18
N LYS A 91 9.06 -3.22 -4.27
CA LYS A 91 9.37 -1.82 -4.57
C LYS A 91 8.12 -0.98 -4.77
N VAL A 92 7.05 -1.50 -5.36
CA VAL A 92 5.79 -0.75 -5.54
C VAL A 92 5.20 -0.27 -4.20
N TYR A 93 5.34 -1.06 -3.13
CA TYR A 93 4.86 -0.72 -1.79
C TYR A 93 5.78 0.23 -1.00
N ILE A 94 7.00 0.47 -1.48
CA ILE A 94 8.00 1.32 -0.80
C ILE A 94 8.59 2.44 -1.68
N ALA A 95 8.16 2.51 -2.94
CA ALA A 95 8.55 3.51 -3.93
C ALA A 95 8.37 4.92 -3.37
N LYS A 96 9.42 5.73 -3.47
CA LYS A 96 9.38 7.12 -3.03
C LYS A 96 9.18 7.99 -4.27
N TYR A 97 7.95 7.99 -4.77
CA TYR A 97 7.56 8.78 -5.92
C TYR A 97 7.12 10.20 -5.52
N LYS A 98 7.15 11.11 -6.49
CA LYS A 98 6.72 12.50 -6.42
C LYS A 98 5.44 12.68 -7.22
N TRP A 99 4.53 13.47 -6.68
CA TRP A 99 3.29 13.79 -7.32
C TRP A 99 2.87 15.21 -6.96
N HIS A 100 2.05 15.82 -7.82
CA HIS A 100 1.50 17.15 -7.62
C HIS A 100 -0.01 17.14 -7.80
N PHE A 101 -0.69 18.02 -7.05
CA PHE A 101 -2.12 18.26 -7.15
C PHE A 101 -2.39 19.71 -7.53
N ASN A 102 -3.01 19.93 -8.70
CA ASN A 102 -3.40 21.25 -9.16
C ASN A 102 -4.78 21.18 -9.81
N ASN A 103 -5.73 22.01 -9.34
CA ASN A 103 -7.08 22.12 -9.90
C ASN A 103 -7.78 20.78 -10.15
N GLY A 104 -7.76 19.87 -9.16
CA GLY A 104 -8.39 18.55 -9.28
C GLY A 104 -7.61 17.54 -10.13
N ARG A 105 -6.44 17.90 -10.65
CA ARG A 105 -5.58 17.02 -11.44
C ARG A 105 -4.36 16.58 -10.65
N ILE A 106 -4.15 15.26 -10.61
CA ILE A 106 -2.92 14.65 -10.11
C ILE A 106 -1.95 14.47 -11.28
N THR A 107 -0.67 14.73 -11.04
CA THR A 107 0.42 14.46 -11.99
C THR A 107 1.58 13.77 -11.28
N CYS A 108 2.21 12.82 -11.96
CA CYS A 108 3.38 12.06 -11.50
C CYS A 108 4.66 12.61 -12.16
N ASP A 109 5.70 12.88 -11.37
CA ASP A 109 6.91 13.58 -11.82
C ASP A 109 8.19 12.88 -11.32
N ASP A 110 8.37 11.63 -11.74
CA ASP A 110 9.59 10.85 -11.49
C ASP A 110 10.28 10.46 -12.81
N SER A 111 11.61 10.56 -12.80
CA SER A 111 12.45 10.09 -13.91
C SER A 111 12.74 8.59 -13.87
N ARG A 112 12.51 7.94 -12.72
CA ARG A 112 12.77 6.50 -12.54
C ARG A 112 11.50 5.72 -12.83
N GLN A 113 11.63 4.68 -13.67
CA GLN A 113 10.49 3.96 -14.23
C GLN A 113 9.60 3.32 -13.15
N CYS A 114 10.18 2.65 -12.14
CA CYS A 114 9.42 2.03 -11.05
C CYS A 114 8.60 3.05 -10.27
N GLU A 115 9.20 4.18 -9.86
CA GLU A 115 8.51 5.25 -9.13
C GLU A 115 7.40 5.90 -9.98
N GLN A 116 7.71 6.24 -11.24
CA GLN A 116 6.73 6.84 -12.15
C GLN A 116 5.53 5.90 -12.37
N ALA A 117 5.79 4.62 -12.65
CA ALA A 117 4.76 3.65 -12.92
C ALA A 117 3.90 3.36 -11.67
N THR A 118 4.52 3.25 -10.50
CA THR A 118 3.81 3.11 -9.22
C THR A 118 2.90 4.32 -8.97
N CYS A 119 3.41 5.54 -9.15
CA CYS A 119 2.62 6.77 -9.01
C CYS A 119 1.41 6.78 -9.96
N GLU A 120 1.58 6.33 -11.20
CA GLU A 120 0.49 6.26 -12.17
C GLU A 120 -0.57 5.22 -11.80
N CYS A 121 -0.20 4.09 -11.20
CA CYS A 121 -1.15 3.13 -10.64
C CYS A 121 -1.98 3.79 -9.52
N ASP A 122 -1.31 4.45 -8.57
CA ASP A 122 -1.96 5.13 -7.43
C ASP A 122 -2.85 6.29 -7.89
N ARG A 123 -2.41 7.02 -8.92
CA ARG A 123 -3.21 8.09 -9.54
C ARG A 123 -4.49 7.55 -10.16
N LYS A 124 -4.39 6.48 -10.94
CA LYS A 124 -5.57 5.85 -11.58
C LYS A 124 -6.55 5.32 -10.54
N ALA A 125 -6.05 4.66 -9.49
CA ALA A 125 -6.87 4.18 -8.39
C ALA A 125 -7.57 5.34 -7.67
N THR A 126 -6.83 6.40 -7.34
CA THR A 126 -7.38 7.59 -6.67
C THR A 126 -8.46 8.29 -7.49
N MET A 127 -8.26 8.45 -8.80
CA MET A 127 -9.29 9.01 -9.69
C MET A 127 -10.52 8.10 -9.77
N CYS A 128 -10.32 6.78 -9.85
CA CYS A 128 -11.41 5.80 -9.87
C CYS A 128 -12.23 5.88 -8.57
N PHE A 129 -11.58 5.99 -7.40
CA PHE A 129 -12.30 6.22 -6.14
C PHE A 129 -13.10 7.51 -6.19
N LYS A 130 -12.52 8.61 -6.72
CA LYS A 130 -13.21 9.90 -6.84
C LYS A 130 -14.47 9.81 -7.70
N GLU A 131 -14.45 9.02 -8.76
CA GLU A 131 -15.58 8.81 -9.68
C GLU A 131 -16.74 8.05 -9.03
N HIS A 132 -16.47 7.20 -8.03
CA HIS A 132 -17.45 6.30 -7.41
C HIS A 132 -17.70 6.59 -5.92
N LEU A 133 -17.42 7.82 -5.45
CA LEU A 133 -17.60 8.18 -4.04
C LEU A 133 -19.05 8.08 -3.56
N ASP A 134 -20.01 8.27 -4.46
CA ASP A 134 -21.45 8.14 -4.20
C ASP A 134 -21.88 6.67 -4.00
N GLU A 135 -21.09 5.71 -4.46
CA GLU A 135 -21.31 4.27 -4.27
C GLU A 135 -20.64 3.72 -2.98
N TYR A 136 -19.90 4.54 -2.23
CA TYR A 136 -19.23 4.10 -1.01
C TYR A 136 -20.21 3.55 0.04
N ASP A 137 -19.98 2.31 0.47
CA ASP A 137 -20.75 1.65 1.53
C ASP A 137 -19.84 1.16 2.67
N GLN A 138 -20.02 1.75 3.86
CA GLN A 138 -19.36 1.30 5.09
C GLN A 138 -19.63 -0.18 5.45
N GLY A 139 -20.71 -0.76 4.92
CA GLY A 139 -21.05 -2.17 5.04
C GLY A 139 -19.98 -3.09 4.46
N HIS A 140 -19.27 -2.64 3.42
CA HIS A 140 -18.19 -3.40 2.77
C HIS A 140 -16.85 -3.35 3.50
N GLN A 141 -16.72 -2.52 4.55
CA GLN A 141 -15.51 -2.52 5.38
C GLN A 141 -15.44 -3.76 6.28
N SER A 142 -14.26 -4.37 6.33
CA SER A 142 -13.97 -5.44 7.30
C SER A 142 -14.02 -4.92 8.73
N PHE A 143 -14.13 -5.84 9.69
CA PHE A 143 -14.05 -5.47 11.12
C PHE A 143 -12.76 -4.72 11.46
N VAL A 144 -11.64 -5.13 10.86
CA VAL A 144 -10.33 -4.48 11.03
C VAL A 144 -10.36 -3.07 10.42
N GLY A 145 -10.91 -2.90 9.22
CA GLY A 145 -11.06 -1.58 8.57
C GLY A 145 -11.88 -0.61 9.43
N LYS A 146 -13.01 -1.07 9.98
CA LYS A 146 -13.86 -0.28 10.89
C LYS A 146 -13.12 0.13 12.16
N LEU A 147 -12.32 -0.78 12.72
CA LEU A 147 -11.52 -0.51 13.92
C LEU A 147 -10.43 0.54 13.64
N LEU A 148 -9.70 0.40 12.52
CA LEU A 148 -8.66 1.35 12.11
C LEU A 148 -9.21 2.75 11.87
N HIS A 149 -10.37 2.87 11.23
CA HIS A 149 -11.04 4.15 11.03
C HIS A 149 -11.39 4.83 12.36
N LYS A 150 -11.89 4.06 13.35
CA LYS A 150 -12.27 4.58 14.67
C LYS A 150 -11.06 5.15 15.44
N PHE A 151 -9.89 4.51 15.32
CA PHE A 151 -8.66 5.00 15.95
C PHE A 151 -8.02 6.19 15.21
N ALA A 152 -8.22 6.31 13.90
CA ALA A 152 -7.67 7.42 13.12
C ALA A 152 -8.52 8.70 13.15
N SER A 153 -9.79 8.58 13.57
CA SER A 153 -10.74 9.71 13.64
C SER A 153 -10.91 10.27 15.06
N GLY A 154 -10.11 9.80 16.03
CA GLY A 154 -10.10 10.26 17.43
C GLY A 154 -8.74 10.82 17.80
#